data_AF-A0A1H4PAC5-F1
#
_entry.id   AF-A0A1H4PAC5-F1
#
_cell.length_a   1.000
_cell.length_b   1.000
_cell.length_c   1.000
_cell.angle_alpha   90.00
_cell.angle_beta   90.00
_cell.angle_gamma   90.00
#
_symmetry.space_group_name_H-M   'P 1'
#
loop_
_entity.id
_entity.type
_entity.pdbx_description
1 polymer ?
#
loop_
_entity_poly.entity_id
_entity_poly.type
_entity_poly.pdbx_seq_one_letter_code
_entity_poly.pdbx_strand_id
1 'polypeptide(L)'
;MFKRNVLAASLTLAALCSAQAALADINGGGATLPQPLYQTSGVLTAGFAPYIGVGSGNGKAAFLNNDYTKFVAGTTGKNVHWAGSDSKLSATELSNYATARNATWGPLIQVPSVATSVAIPFNKAGTAAVDLSVNDLCGVFSGRLTDWSQIAGSGRTGAITVVYRNESSGTTELFTRFLNAKCAETGKFAVTTNFASSYSLGLPAAAVAAVTSQGVMDALNAGDGRITYMSPDYAAPTLAGLDDATKVAKVAGVSPAPANVSSAIAAVAVPDAAVRANQNLWVPVFTSQANIDANPGDKSLRLYPTSGYPILGFTNLIFSQCYADATQTSQVRAFFSRHYGALVNNDSAINSNRFVPLPAAWKTAIRDSFVTASSGLSIGNTSVCNAIGRPL
;
A
#
# COMPACT_ATOMS: atom_id res chain seq x y z
N MET A 1 -58.80 42.48 -51.91
CA MET A 1 -59.66 41.48 -51.25
C MET A 1 -58.81 40.22 -51.10
N PHE A 2 -58.49 39.59 -49.96
CA PHE A 2 -58.87 39.60 -48.54
C PHE A 2 -57.57 39.29 -47.76
N LYS A 3 -57.09 40.20 -46.90
CA LYS A 3 -57.09 40.18 -45.41
C LYS A 3 -56.24 39.08 -44.72
N ARG A 4 -55.24 39.60 -43.96
CA ARG A 4 -54.43 38.99 -42.88
C ARG A 4 -55.31 38.29 -41.83
N ASN A 5 -54.77 37.26 -41.18
CA ASN A 5 -54.84 37.09 -39.73
C ASN A 5 -53.63 36.31 -39.21
N VAL A 6 -53.02 36.91 -38.19
CA VAL A 6 -51.87 36.48 -37.40
C VAL A 6 -52.36 35.51 -36.32
N LEU A 7 -51.60 34.45 -36.03
CA LEU A 7 -51.61 33.78 -34.74
C LEU A 7 -50.19 33.31 -34.41
N ALA A 8 -49.63 33.94 -33.38
CA ALA A 8 -48.40 33.56 -32.71
C ALA A 8 -48.71 32.50 -31.64
N ALA A 9 -47.84 31.49 -31.52
CA ALA A 9 -47.64 30.67 -30.32
C ALA A 9 -46.34 29.88 -30.54
N SER A 10 -45.21 30.38 -30.01
CA SER A 10 -44.61 29.98 -28.72
C SER A 10 -43.41 29.04 -28.93
N LEU A 11 -42.23 29.65 -29.12
CA LEU A 11 -40.96 29.06 -28.77
C LEU A 11 -40.87 28.99 -27.24
N THR A 12 -40.89 27.79 -26.64
CA THR A 12 -40.22 27.52 -25.37
C THR A 12 -40.06 26.02 -25.11
N LEU A 13 -38.79 25.61 -24.96
CA LEU A 13 -38.28 24.75 -23.89
C LEU A 13 -38.57 23.23 -23.92
N ALA A 14 -37.56 22.46 -24.35
CA ALA A 14 -37.08 21.27 -23.63
C ALA A 14 -35.74 20.79 -24.23
N ALA A 15 -34.68 21.60 -24.14
CA ALA A 15 -33.34 21.03 -24.12
C ALA A 15 -33.18 20.38 -22.74
N LEU A 16 -33.43 19.06 -22.64
CA LEU A 16 -32.92 18.27 -21.53
C LEU A 16 -31.39 18.27 -21.61
N CYS A 17 -30.78 19.35 -21.13
CA CYS A 17 -29.47 19.26 -20.52
C CYS A 17 -29.65 18.40 -19.26
N SER A 18 -29.51 17.09 -19.38
CA SER A 18 -29.04 16.29 -18.27
C SER A 18 -27.61 16.75 -17.99
N ALA A 19 -27.50 17.86 -17.24
CA ALA A 19 -26.35 18.11 -16.39
C ALA A 19 -26.32 16.92 -15.43
N GLN A 20 -25.63 15.86 -15.83
CA GLN A 20 -25.15 14.87 -14.88
C GLN A 20 -24.33 15.70 -13.91
N ALA A 21 -24.86 15.97 -12.72
CA ALA A 21 -24.07 16.55 -11.66
C ALA A 21 -22.81 15.71 -11.58
N ALA A 22 -21.66 16.30 -11.89
CA ALA A 22 -20.38 15.64 -11.67
C ALA A 22 -20.38 15.35 -10.17
N LEU A 23 -20.61 14.09 -9.80
CA LEU A 23 -20.49 13.64 -8.43
C LEU A 23 -19.09 14.10 -7.97
N ALA A 24 -18.99 14.74 -6.81
CA ALA A 24 -17.69 15.04 -6.24
C ALA A 24 -17.02 13.70 -5.92
N ASP A 25 -16.18 13.21 -6.83
CA ASP A 25 -15.58 11.89 -6.72
C ASP A 25 -14.75 11.75 -5.42
N ILE A 26 -14.84 10.59 -4.79
CA ILE A 26 -13.96 10.16 -3.70
C ILE A 26 -12.54 9.96 -4.27
N ASN A 27 -11.72 10.99 -4.12
CA ASN A 27 -10.33 10.95 -4.55
C ASN A 27 -9.41 10.27 -3.53
N GLY A 28 -8.56 9.36 -4.02
CA GLY A 28 -7.47 8.78 -3.24
C GLY A 28 -6.29 8.32 -4.08
N GLY A 29 -5.19 8.07 -3.39
CA GLY A 29 -3.89 7.80 -3.99
C GLY A 29 -2.85 7.44 -2.93
N GLY A 30 -1.58 7.29 -3.34
CA GLY A 30 -0.48 7.00 -2.43
C GLY A 30 0.41 5.86 -2.89
N ALA A 31 0.49 4.79 -2.11
CA ALA A 31 1.31 3.61 -2.36
C ALA A 31 1.21 3.11 -3.80
N THR A 32 2.36 2.89 -4.44
CA THR A 32 2.44 2.32 -5.79
C THR A 32 2.46 0.80 -5.77
N LEU A 33 2.82 0.17 -4.65
CA LEU A 33 2.83 -1.29 -4.52
C LEU A 33 1.48 -1.91 -4.90
N PRO A 34 0.32 -1.46 -4.38
CA PRO A 34 -1.00 -2.01 -4.71
C PRO A 34 -1.74 -1.22 -5.79
N GLN A 35 -1.07 -0.30 -6.50
CA GLN A 35 -1.74 0.57 -7.46
C GLN A 35 -2.53 -0.23 -8.53
N PRO A 36 -1.99 -1.28 -9.18
CA PRO A 36 -2.74 -1.99 -10.23
C PRO A 36 -3.97 -2.71 -9.68
N LEU A 37 -3.93 -3.19 -8.43
CA LEU A 37 -5.10 -3.71 -7.73
C LEU A 37 -6.21 -2.65 -7.63
N TYR A 38 -5.90 -1.45 -7.13
CA TYR A 38 -6.92 -0.39 -7.02
C TYR A 38 -7.38 0.18 -8.36
N GLN A 39 -6.57 0.01 -9.42
CA GLN A 39 -6.94 0.37 -10.79
C GLN A 39 -7.68 -0.76 -11.53
N THR A 40 -7.78 -1.96 -10.95
CA THR A 40 -8.59 -3.05 -11.49
C THR A 40 -10.08 -2.70 -11.44
N SER A 41 -10.76 -2.83 -12.58
CA SER A 41 -12.19 -2.46 -12.70
C SER A 41 -13.05 -3.15 -11.63
N GLY A 42 -13.88 -2.36 -10.96
CA GLY A 42 -14.79 -2.83 -9.91
C GLY A 42 -14.16 -3.08 -8.54
N VAL A 43 -12.83 -2.93 -8.37
CA VAL A 43 -12.21 -3.00 -7.02
C VAL A 43 -12.63 -1.78 -6.19
N LEU A 44 -12.48 -0.58 -6.75
CA LEU A 44 -13.08 0.64 -6.20
C LEU A 44 -14.54 0.71 -6.65
N THR A 45 -15.44 1.00 -5.71
CA THR A 45 -16.89 1.04 -5.96
C THR A 45 -17.33 2.38 -6.55
N ALA A 46 -18.60 2.47 -6.94
CA ALA A 46 -19.18 3.69 -7.50
C ALA A 46 -18.87 4.94 -6.65
N GLY A 47 -18.53 6.04 -7.33
CA GLY A 47 -18.16 7.31 -6.71
C GLY A 47 -16.67 7.50 -6.42
N PHE A 48 -15.84 6.45 -6.54
CA PHE A 48 -14.39 6.59 -6.41
C PHE A 48 -13.76 7.04 -7.73
N ALA A 49 -12.93 8.08 -7.67
CA ALA A 49 -12.04 8.43 -8.77
C ALA A 49 -10.98 7.33 -8.97
N PRO A 50 -10.39 7.22 -10.18
CA PRO A 50 -9.24 6.35 -10.40
C PRO A 50 -8.12 6.63 -9.40
N TYR A 51 -7.53 5.57 -8.83
CA TYR A 51 -6.45 5.68 -7.86
C TYR A 51 -5.17 6.25 -8.47
N ILE A 52 -4.49 7.13 -7.73
CA ILE A 52 -3.28 7.85 -8.18
C ILE A 52 -2.06 7.37 -7.38
N GLY A 53 -1.15 6.63 -8.01
CA GLY A 53 0.08 6.16 -7.36
C GLY A 53 1.19 7.23 -7.35
N VAL A 54 1.63 7.62 -6.15
CA VAL A 54 2.63 8.68 -5.92
C VAL A 54 3.65 8.34 -4.82
N GLY A 55 3.59 7.13 -4.30
CA GLY A 55 4.36 6.70 -3.13
C GLY A 55 3.62 6.91 -1.81
N SER A 56 3.89 6.05 -0.84
CA SER A 56 3.14 5.97 0.42
C SER A 56 3.32 7.24 1.27
N GLY A 57 4.51 7.86 1.25
CA GLY A 57 4.75 9.14 1.94
C GLY A 57 3.90 10.29 1.40
N ASN A 58 3.81 10.44 0.07
CA ASN A 58 2.91 11.41 -0.55
C ASN A 58 1.44 11.07 -0.25
N GLY A 59 1.05 9.80 -0.26
CA GLY A 59 -0.29 9.35 0.14
C GLY A 59 -0.67 9.76 1.57
N LYS A 60 0.21 9.49 2.54
CA LYS A 60 0.02 9.92 3.92
C LYS A 60 -0.08 11.45 4.02
N ALA A 61 0.85 12.18 3.39
CA ALA A 61 0.84 13.64 3.40
C ALA A 61 -0.44 14.22 2.77
N ALA A 62 -0.91 13.65 1.66
CA ALA A 62 -2.15 14.03 0.98
C ALA A 62 -3.35 13.92 1.92
N PHE A 63 -3.50 12.75 2.58
CA PHE A 63 -4.63 12.51 3.47
C PHE A 63 -4.55 13.33 4.76
N LEU A 64 -3.40 13.35 5.43
CA LEU A 64 -3.28 14.02 6.74
C LEU A 64 -3.47 15.54 6.63
N ASN A 65 -3.07 16.13 5.49
CA ASN A 65 -3.13 17.57 5.27
C ASN A 65 -4.27 18.01 4.35
N ASN A 66 -5.02 17.06 3.77
CA ASN A 66 -6.00 17.33 2.72
C ASN A 66 -5.38 18.11 1.54
N ASP A 67 -4.21 17.67 1.08
CA ASP A 67 -3.43 18.32 0.04
C ASP A 67 -3.41 17.46 -1.23
N TYR A 68 -4.31 17.77 -2.16
CA TYR A 68 -4.42 17.05 -3.43
C TYR A 68 -3.21 17.27 -4.35
N THR A 69 -2.39 18.29 -4.11
CA THR A 69 -1.17 18.52 -4.92
C THR A 69 -0.17 17.38 -4.77
N LYS A 70 -0.26 16.60 -3.69
CA LYS A 70 0.53 15.38 -3.47
C LYS A 70 0.12 14.23 -4.41
N PHE A 71 -1.11 14.24 -4.94
CA PHE A 71 -1.55 13.30 -5.97
C PHE A 71 -1.29 13.85 -7.37
N VAL A 72 -1.68 15.11 -7.61
CA VAL A 72 -1.50 15.77 -8.91
C VAL A 72 -0.95 17.17 -8.68
N ALA A 73 0.34 17.35 -9.00
CA ALA A 73 1.01 18.63 -8.85
C ALA A 73 0.23 19.77 -9.53
N GLY A 74 0.09 20.90 -8.82
CA GLY A 74 -0.62 22.09 -9.32
C GLY A 74 -2.15 22.03 -9.22
N THR A 75 -2.75 20.91 -8.80
CA THR A 75 -4.22 20.81 -8.65
C THR A 75 -4.65 21.06 -7.20
N THR A 76 -5.37 22.16 -6.95
CA THR A 76 -5.78 22.61 -5.60
C THR A 76 -7.29 22.65 -5.38
N GLY A 77 -8.11 22.40 -6.42
CA GLY A 77 -9.58 22.45 -6.36
C GLY A 77 -10.27 21.13 -5.99
N LYS A 78 -9.52 20.13 -5.53
CA LYS A 78 -10.04 18.81 -5.15
C LYS A 78 -9.59 18.47 -3.73
N ASN A 79 -10.45 17.79 -2.98
CA ASN A 79 -10.13 17.27 -1.66
C ASN A 79 -9.65 15.81 -1.72
N VAL A 80 -8.91 15.42 -0.68
CA VAL A 80 -8.36 14.07 -0.48
C VAL A 80 -9.21 13.33 0.55
N HIS A 81 -9.75 12.20 0.12
CA HIS A 81 -10.71 11.43 0.90
C HIS A 81 -10.11 10.20 1.54
N TRP A 82 -9.10 9.60 0.90
CA TRP A 82 -8.42 8.41 1.40
C TRP A 82 -7.02 8.26 0.80
N ALA A 83 -6.21 7.39 1.40
CA ALA A 83 -4.91 7.03 0.86
C ALA A 83 -4.62 5.54 1.00
N GLY A 84 -3.88 4.99 0.04
CA GLY A 84 -3.19 3.71 0.18
C GLY A 84 -1.79 3.92 0.73
N SER A 85 -1.37 3.13 1.73
CA SER A 85 -0.03 3.22 2.31
C SER A 85 0.46 1.89 2.88
N ASP A 86 1.59 1.40 2.37
CA ASP A 86 2.37 0.30 2.98
C ASP A 86 3.36 0.80 4.05
N SER A 87 3.47 2.13 4.23
CA SER A 87 4.14 2.74 5.37
C SER A 87 3.12 2.99 6.46
N LYS A 88 3.41 2.55 7.68
CA LYS A 88 2.52 2.77 8.82
C LYS A 88 2.49 4.25 9.20
N LEU A 89 1.33 4.75 9.65
CA LEU A 89 1.26 6.05 10.32
C LEU A 89 2.09 6.00 11.60
N SER A 90 3.06 6.91 11.72
CA SER A 90 3.86 7.10 12.91
C SER A 90 3.03 7.64 14.08
N ALA A 91 3.54 7.48 15.30
CA ALA A 91 2.92 8.07 16.49
C ALA A 91 2.71 9.58 16.35
N THR A 92 3.69 10.30 15.77
CA THR A 92 3.61 11.74 15.52
C THR A 92 2.55 12.10 14.48
N GLU A 93 2.44 11.34 13.38
CA GLU A 93 1.38 11.56 12.38
C GLU A 93 -0.01 11.37 13.00
N LEU A 94 -0.20 10.32 13.81
CA LEU A 94 -1.44 10.04 14.52
C LEU A 94 -1.79 11.15 15.52
N SER A 95 -0.83 11.57 16.35
CA SER A 95 -1.07 12.63 17.35
C SER A 95 -1.35 13.99 16.70
N ASN A 96 -0.63 14.33 15.63
CA ASN A 96 -0.83 15.60 14.93
C ASN A 96 -2.19 15.65 14.25
N TYR A 97 -2.63 14.56 13.61
CA TYR A 97 -3.97 14.48 13.04
C TYR A 97 -5.04 14.57 14.13
N ALA A 98 -4.86 13.84 15.24
CA ALA A 98 -5.80 13.84 16.33
C ALA A 98 -6.03 15.26 16.89
N THR A 99 -4.95 16.01 17.12
CA THR A 99 -5.01 17.39 17.61
C THR A 99 -5.57 18.35 16.56
N ALA A 100 -5.12 18.26 15.31
CA ALA A 100 -5.44 19.27 14.30
C ALA A 100 -6.78 19.05 13.59
N ARG A 101 -7.25 17.79 13.48
CA ARG A 101 -8.33 17.40 12.57
C ARG A 101 -9.50 16.69 13.22
N ASN A 102 -9.32 15.92 14.31
CA ASN A 102 -10.44 15.11 14.85
C ASN A 102 -11.68 15.94 15.21
N ALA A 103 -11.49 17.15 15.75
CA ALA A 103 -12.59 18.02 16.17
C ALA A 103 -13.51 18.46 15.01
N THR A 104 -13.00 18.52 13.78
CA THR A 104 -13.76 18.99 12.61
C THR A 104 -13.97 17.92 11.54
N TRP A 105 -13.06 16.95 11.44
CA TRP A 105 -13.09 15.91 10.40
C TRP A 105 -13.44 14.51 10.95
N GLY A 106 -13.44 14.35 12.27
CA GLY A 106 -13.57 13.06 12.93
C GLY A 106 -12.27 12.24 12.93
N PRO A 107 -12.24 11.10 13.66
CA PRO A 107 -11.09 10.21 13.69
C PRO A 107 -10.73 9.67 12.32
N LEU A 108 -9.43 9.47 12.06
CA LEU A 108 -8.99 8.65 10.94
C LEU A 108 -9.14 7.17 11.25
N ILE A 109 -9.25 6.38 10.18
CA ILE A 109 -9.25 4.92 10.19
C ILE A 109 -8.01 4.47 9.43
N GLN A 110 -7.19 3.62 10.04
CA GLN A 110 -6.09 2.92 9.37
C GLN A 110 -6.31 1.42 9.50
N VAL A 111 -6.44 0.72 8.38
CA VAL A 111 -6.73 -0.73 8.33
C VAL A 111 -5.91 -1.41 7.23
N PRO A 112 -5.59 -2.71 7.37
CA PRO A 112 -4.90 -3.41 6.31
C PRO A 112 -5.86 -3.59 5.13
N SER A 113 -5.32 -3.49 3.92
CA SER A 113 -6.02 -3.76 2.66
C SER A 113 -5.84 -5.23 2.30
N VAL A 114 -4.58 -5.59 2.07
CA VAL A 114 -4.12 -6.91 1.66
C VAL A 114 -2.74 -7.15 2.27
N ALA A 115 -2.35 -8.42 2.36
CA ALA A 115 -0.98 -8.75 2.65
C ALA A 115 -0.17 -8.96 1.36
N THR A 116 1.14 -8.81 1.47
CA THR A 116 2.07 -8.85 0.33
C THR A 116 3.39 -9.46 0.75
N SER A 117 4.05 -10.15 -0.18
CA SER A 117 5.50 -10.37 -0.12
C SER A 117 6.24 -9.11 -0.56
N VAL A 118 7.56 -9.07 -0.37
CA VAL A 118 8.46 -8.16 -1.10
C VAL A 118 9.41 -9.01 -1.94
N ALA A 119 9.23 -8.96 -3.25
CA ALA A 119 10.00 -9.74 -4.22
C ALA A 119 11.37 -9.13 -4.48
N ILE A 120 12.33 -9.95 -4.93
CA ILE A 120 13.69 -9.53 -5.29
C ILE A 120 13.93 -9.78 -6.80
N PRO A 121 13.36 -8.97 -7.70
CA PRO A 121 13.64 -9.10 -9.13
C PRO A 121 15.05 -8.59 -9.47
N PHE A 122 15.64 -9.19 -10.49
CA PHE A 122 16.97 -8.84 -10.99
C PHE A 122 17.04 -8.97 -12.52
N ASN A 123 17.95 -8.20 -13.12
CA ASN A 123 18.27 -8.27 -14.54
C ASN A 123 19.70 -8.77 -14.70
N LYS A 124 19.86 -10.10 -14.75
CA LYS A 124 21.15 -10.74 -15.03
C LYS A 124 20.92 -12.07 -15.71
N ALA A 125 21.30 -12.17 -16.99
CA ALA A 125 21.08 -13.38 -17.77
C ALA A 125 21.80 -14.61 -17.16
N GLY A 126 21.16 -15.76 -17.25
CA GLY A 126 21.70 -17.04 -16.78
C GLY A 126 20.59 -18.08 -16.59
N THR A 127 20.93 -19.36 -16.75
CA THR A 127 19.97 -20.47 -16.64
C THR A 127 19.88 -21.05 -15.23
N ALA A 128 20.91 -20.85 -14.40
CA ALA A 128 20.89 -21.27 -13.01
C ALA A 128 19.84 -20.44 -12.22
N ALA A 129 19.15 -21.10 -11.30
CA ALA A 129 18.26 -20.42 -10.36
C ALA A 129 19.09 -19.56 -9.40
N VAL A 130 18.68 -18.32 -9.19
CA VAL A 130 19.23 -17.48 -8.12
C VAL A 130 18.39 -17.69 -6.86
N ASP A 131 19.06 -18.17 -5.81
CA ASP A 131 18.48 -18.36 -4.49
C ASP A 131 19.39 -17.68 -3.47
N LEU A 132 18.90 -16.58 -2.89
CA LEU A 132 19.65 -15.81 -1.93
C LEU A 132 19.43 -16.41 -0.54
N SER A 133 20.52 -16.77 0.14
CA SER A 133 20.44 -16.88 1.58
C SER A 133 20.10 -15.50 2.17
N VAL A 134 19.55 -15.47 3.38
CA VAL A 134 19.31 -14.19 4.07
C VAL A 134 20.61 -13.39 4.21
N ASN A 135 21.74 -14.06 4.42
CA ASN A 135 23.06 -13.42 4.51
C ASN A 135 23.52 -12.82 3.17
N ASP A 136 23.24 -13.47 2.04
CA ASP A 136 23.58 -12.95 0.71
C ASP A 136 22.71 -11.75 0.37
N LEU A 137 21.41 -11.83 0.67
CA LEU A 137 20.49 -10.69 0.53
C LEU A 137 21.01 -9.48 1.32
N CYS A 138 21.34 -9.67 2.60
CA CYS A 138 21.91 -8.62 3.44
C CYS A 138 23.20 -8.04 2.86
N GLY A 139 24.10 -8.91 2.38
CA GLY A 139 25.37 -8.50 1.79
C GLY A 139 25.21 -7.72 0.49
N VAL A 140 24.25 -8.07 -0.36
CA VAL A 140 23.94 -7.33 -1.59
C VAL A 140 23.43 -5.93 -1.26
N PHE A 141 22.45 -5.82 -0.38
CA PHE A 141 21.82 -4.54 -0.05
C PHE A 141 22.64 -3.67 0.91
N SER A 142 23.66 -4.22 1.57
CA SER A 142 24.68 -3.47 2.33
C SER A 142 25.87 -3.03 1.46
N GLY A 143 26.02 -3.62 0.27
CA GLY A 143 27.17 -3.41 -0.60
C GLY A 143 28.41 -4.23 -0.22
N ARG A 144 28.30 -5.18 0.72
CA ARG A 144 29.37 -6.16 1.01
C ARG A 144 29.57 -7.14 -0.14
N LEU A 145 28.49 -7.55 -0.81
CA LEU A 145 28.54 -8.35 -2.04
C LEU A 145 28.28 -7.42 -3.22
N THR A 146 29.30 -7.24 -4.06
CA THR A 146 29.31 -6.30 -5.18
C THR A 146 29.43 -6.98 -6.54
N ASP A 147 29.65 -8.30 -6.57
CA ASP A 147 29.76 -9.09 -7.80
C ASP A 147 28.91 -10.36 -7.72
N TRP A 148 28.23 -10.71 -8.81
CA TRP A 148 27.35 -11.89 -8.90
C TRP A 148 28.07 -13.21 -8.63
N SER A 149 29.40 -13.26 -8.86
CA SER A 149 30.24 -14.43 -8.54
C SER A 149 30.32 -14.72 -7.04
N GLN A 150 30.01 -13.75 -6.19
CA GLN A 150 30.00 -13.90 -4.75
C GLN A 150 28.69 -14.52 -4.22
N ILE A 151 27.65 -14.62 -5.08
CA ILE A 151 26.41 -15.31 -4.76
C ILE A 151 26.56 -16.77 -5.18
N ALA A 152 26.71 -17.65 -4.19
CA ALA A 152 26.93 -19.08 -4.42
C ALA A 152 25.80 -19.70 -5.27
N GLY A 153 26.17 -20.51 -6.26
CA GLY A 153 25.21 -21.19 -7.13
C GLY A 153 24.49 -20.30 -8.16
N SER A 154 24.75 -18.98 -8.18
CA SER A 154 24.11 -18.05 -9.12
C SER A 154 24.46 -18.36 -10.59
N GLY A 155 25.60 -18.99 -10.86
CA GLY A 155 26.12 -19.23 -12.21
C GLY A 155 26.39 -17.94 -13.00
N ARG A 156 26.55 -16.81 -12.30
CA ARG A 156 26.67 -15.46 -12.87
C ARG A 156 27.94 -14.77 -12.34
N THR A 157 28.45 -13.81 -13.09
CA THR A 157 29.62 -12.99 -12.73
C THR A 157 29.38 -11.53 -13.12
N GLY A 158 30.23 -10.63 -12.61
CA GLY A 158 30.18 -9.20 -12.93
C GLY A 158 29.42 -8.39 -11.87
N ALA A 159 29.50 -7.07 -11.99
CA ALA A 159 29.02 -6.16 -10.96
C ALA A 159 27.51 -6.31 -10.66
N ILE A 160 27.17 -6.20 -9.38
CA ILE A 160 25.82 -6.03 -8.88
C ILE A 160 25.54 -4.54 -8.73
N THR A 161 24.43 -4.08 -9.32
CA THR A 161 23.98 -2.70 -9.15
C THR A 161 22.61 -2.69 -8.46
N VAL A 162 22.53 -2.14 -7.26
CA VAL A 162 21.27 -2.02 -6.52
C VAL A 162 20.44 -0.86 -7.08
N VAL A 163 19.19 -1.12 -7.46
CA VAL A 163 18.20 -0.09 -7.78
C VAL A 163 17.29 0.09 -6.57
N TYR A 164 16.99 1.34 -6.20
CA TYR A 164 16.19 1.63 -4.99
C TYR A 164 15.22 2.80 -5.19
N ARG A 165 14.26 2.91 -4.28
CA ARG A 165 13.26 3.99 -4.21
C ARG A 165 13.84 5.25 -3.57
N ASN A 166 13.87 6.37 -4.30
CA ASN A 166 14.44 7.66 -3.87
C ASN A 166 13.40 8.63 -3.28
N GLU A 167 12.17 8.17 -3.08
CA GLU A 167 11.11 8.87 -2.37
C GLU A 167 10.66 8.09 -1.13
N SER A 168 9.83 8.70 -0.28
CA SER A 168 9.24 8.02 0.86
C SER A 168 8.28 6.91 0.41
N SER A 169 8.75 5.66 0.53
CA SER A 169 8.14 4.46 -0.02
C SER A 169 7.77 3.45 1.07
N GLY A 170 6.54 2.93 1.03
CA GLY A 170 6.09 1.85 1.91
C GLY A 170 6.75 0.50 1.57
N THR A 171 7.03 0.22 0.29
CA THR A 171 7.81 -0.97 -0.10
C THR A 171 9.19 -0.97 0.56
N THR A 172 9.79 0.21 0.69
CA THR A 172 11.06 0.41 1.42
C THR A 172 10.89 0.15 2.90
N GLU A 173 9.81 0.62 3.53
CA GLU A 173 9.55 0.35 4.95
C GLU A 173 9.38 -1.15 5.22
N LEU A 174 8.61 -1.87 4.39
CA LEU A 174 8.45 -3.31 4.48
C LEU A 174 9.79 -4.04 4.34
N PHE A 175 10.59 -3.68 3.33
CA PHE A 175 11.87 -4.32 3.07
C PHE A 175 12.91 -4.02 4.16
N THR A 176 13.05 -2.77 4.58
CA THR A 176 14.02 -2.37 5.60
C THR A 176 13.65 -2.89 6.99
N ARG A 177 12.37 -3.17 7.27
CA ARG A 177 11.96 -3.94 8.45
C ARG A 177 12.57 -5.34 8.46
N PHE A 178 12.60 -6.01 7.31
CA PHE A 178 13.22 -7.32 7.18
C PHE A 178 14.73 -7.23 7.36
N LEU A 179 15.38 -6.30 6.67
CA LEU A 179 16.83 -6.09 6.80
C LEU A 179 17.22 -5.76 8.24
N ASN A 180 16.52 -4.85 8.90
CA ASN A 180 16.74 -4.51 10.31
C ASN A 180 16.60 -5.73 11.24
N ALA A 181 15.64 -6.60 10.97
CA ALA A 181 15.36 -7.76 11.81
C ALA A 181 16.32 -8.94 11.58
N LYS A 182 16.95 -9.03 10.41
CA LYS A 182 17.66 -10.25 9.97
C LYS A 182 19.12 -10.04 9.62
N CYS A 183 19.52 -8.84 9.22
CA CYS A 183 20.88 -8.60 8.75
C CYS A 183 21.85 -8.34 9.90
N ALA A 184 22.87 -9.18 9.96
CA ALA A 184 24.06 -8.98 10.79
C ALA A 184 25.21 -8.52 9.87
N GLU A 185 25.27 -7.22 9.62
CA GLU A 185 26.33 -6.58 8.83
C GLU A 185 27.21 -5.70 9.74
N THR A 186 28.31 -5.17 9.21
CA THR A 186 29.17 -4.23 9.94
C THR A 186 28.42 -2.97 10.37
N GLY A 187 27.52 -2.48 9.51
CA GLY A 187 26.55 -1.42 9.81
C GLY A 187 25.19 -1.97 10.20
N LYS A 188 24.27 -1.07 10.55
CA LYS A 188 22.87 -1.42 10.86
C LYS A 188 21.94 -0.90 9.78
N PHE A 189 20.93 -1.68 9.43
CA PHE A 189 19.78 -1.20 8.67
C PHE A 189 18.73 -0.62 9.63
N ALA A 190 18.36 0.64 9.43
CA ALA A 190 17.23 1.27 10.09
C ALA A 190 15.94 1.00 9.31
N VAL A 191 14.83 0.85 10.04
CA VAL A 191 13.48 0.84 9.45
C VAL A 191 13.14 2.25 8.98
N THR A 192 12.91 2.43 7.68
CA THR A 192 12.68 3.75 7.09
C THR A 192 11.90 3.64 5.78
N THR A 193 11.29 4.74 5.36
CA THR A 193 10.67 4.86 4.03
C THR A 193 11.66 5.34 2.96
N ASN A 194 12.84 5.83 3.35
CA ASN A 194 13.90 6.30 2.45
C ASN A 194 15.09 5.34 2.49
N PHE A 195 15.30 4.57 1.42
CA PHE A 195 16.30 3.50 1.42
C PHE A 195 17.73 4.03 1.52
N ALA A 196 17.99 5.22 0.96
CA ALA A 196 19.31 5.85 1.01
C ALA A 196 19.81 6.11 2.45
N SER A 197 18.89 6.23 3.40
CA SER A 197 19.21 6.42 4.83
C SER A 197 19.07 5.14 5.66
N SER A 198 18.80 3.98 5.05
CA SER A 198 18.56 2.75 5.81
C SER A 198 19.85 2.17 6.37
N TYR A 199 20.86 1.93 5.54
CA TYR A 199 22.12 1.36 6.02
C TYR A 199 23.05 2.46 6.58
N SER A 200 23.55 2.24 7.80
CA SER A 200 24.32 3.25 8.53
C SER A 200 25.66 3.63 7.88
N LEU A 201 26.17 2.80 6.96
CA LEU A 201 27.43 3.05 6.23
C LEU A 201 27.18 3.58 4.80
N GLY A 202 25.95 3.95 4.48
CA GLY A 202 25.57 4.50 3.17
C GLY A 202 25.10 3.46 2.17
N LEU A 203 24.83 3.93 0.94
CA LEU A 203 24.37 3.07 -0.15
C LEU A 203 25.50 2.21 -0.73
N PRO A 204 25.18 1.05 -1.31
CA PRO A 204 26.10 0.33 -2.18
C PRO A 204 26.65 1.25 -3.28
N ALA A 205 27.90 1.05 -3.67
CA ALA A 205 28.53 1.81 -4.76
C ALA A 205 27.71 1.67 -6.06
N ALA A 206 27.60 2.77 -6.81
CA ALA A 206 26.84 2.84 -8.06
C ALA A 206 25.33 2.52 -7.96
N ALA A 207 24.74 2.55 -6.76
CA ALA A 207 23.30 2.35 -6.60
C ALA A 207 22.48 3.38 -7.40
N VAL A 208 21.42 2.89 -8.05
CA VAL A 208 20.58 3.69 -8.96
C VAL A 208 19.27 4.05 -8.25
N ALA A 209 19.02 5.34 -8.14
CA ALA A 209 17.76 5.88 -7.66
C ALA A 209 16.69 5.83 -8.77
N ALA A 210 15.48 5.43 -8.41
CA ALA A 210 14.28 5.64 -9.20
C ALA A 210 13.08 5.93 -8.28
N VAL A 211 11.98 6.37 -8.87
CA VAL A 211 10.73 6.66 -8.15
C VAL A 211 9.61 5.79 -8.68
N THR A 212 8.62 5.49 -7.82
CA THR A 212 7.52 4.55 -8.07
C THR A 212 7.97 3.10 -8.28
N SER A 213 7.03 2.16 -8.19
CA SER A 213 7.30 0.75 -8.48
C SER A 213 7.68 0.55 -9.96
N GLN A 214 6.96 1.20 -10.87
CA GLN A 214 7.21 1.09 -12.32
C GLN A 214 8.58 1.68 -12.69
N GLY A 215 8.90 2.88 -12.23
CA GLY A 215 10.17 3.52 -12.55
C GLY A 215 11.39 2.74 -12.04
N VAL A 216 11.26 2.04 -10.90
CA VAL A 216 12.30 1.09 -10.44
C VAL A 216 12.41 -0.13 -11.36
N MET A 217 11.31 -0.70 -11.85
CA MET A 217 11.36 -1.80 -12.82
C MET A 217 11.94 -1.36 -14.18
N ASP A 218 11.63 -0.16 -14.63
CA ASP A 218 12.22 0.42 -15.84
C ASP A 218 13.73 0.59 -15.66
N ALA A 219 14.17 1.12 -14.52
CA ALA A 219 15.57 1.21 -14.17
C ALA A 219 16.22 -0.17 -14.05
N LEU A 220 15.56 -1.18 -13.45
CA LEU A 220 16.08 -2.55 -13.39
C LEU A 220 16.38 -3.10 -14.80
N ASN A 221 15.44 -2.93 -15.72
CA ASN A 221 15.55 -3.44 -17.09
C ASN A 221 16.55 -2.64 -17.96
N ALA A 222 16.87 -1.41 -17.58
CA ALA A 222 17.77 -0.53 -18.34
C ALA A 222 19.28 -0.84 -18.16
N GLY A 223 19.67 -1.80 -17.31
CA GLY A 223 21.08 -2.17 -17.14
C GLY A 223 21.28 -3.61 -16.66
N ASP A 224 22.26 -4.31 -17.25
CA ASP A 224 22.67 -5.64 -16.81
C ASP A 224 23.26 -5.61 -15.39
N GLY A 225 23.08 -6.71 -14.65
CA GLY A 225 23.56 -6.87 -13.29
C GLY A 225 22.74 -6.13 -12.22
N ARG A 226 21.59 -5.54 -12.57
CA ARG A 226 20.76 -4.80 -11.63
C ARG A 226 19.91 -5.72 -10.75
N ILE A 227 19.67 -5.32 -9.51
CA ILE A 227 18.80 -6.01 -8.54
C ILE A 227 18.03 -5.00 -7.69
N THR A 228 16.82 -5.33 -7.26
CA THR A 228 16.00 -4.44 -6.42
C THR A 228 15.05 -5.20 -5.51
N TYR A 229 14.28 -4.48 -4.69
CA TYR A 229 13.16 -4.97 -3.89
C TYR A 229 11.85 -4.38 -4.45
N MET A 230 10.81 -5.20 -4.59
CA MET A 230 9.64 -4.81 -5.39
C MET A 230 8.32 -5.40 -4.90
N SER A 231 7.22 -4.71 -5.24
CA SER A 231 5.87 -5.28 -5.20
C SER A 231 5.82 -6.58 -6.03
N PRO A 232 5.22 -7.67 -5.54
CA PRO A 232 5.08 -8.90 -6.32
C PRO A 232 4.32 -8.65 -7.62
N ASP A 233 3.39 -7.70 -7.63
CA ASP A 233 2.57 -7.35 -8.79
C ASP A 233 3.37 -6.75 -9.97
N TYR A 234 4.46 -6.04 -9.65
CA TYR A 234 5.37 -5.43 -10.62
C TYR A 234 6.59 -6.30 -10.94
N ALA A 235 7.00 -7.15 -10.00
CA ALA A 235 8.25 -7.93 -10.10
C ALA A 235 8.25 -8.94 -11.25
N ALA A 236 7.07 -9.37 -11.71
CA ALA A 236 6.93 -10.24 -12.87
C ALA A 236 5.65 -9.95 -13.68
N PRO A 237 5.69 -10.04 -15.03
CA PRO A 237 4.51 -9.82 -15.89
C PRO A 237 3.35 -10.79 -15.64
N THR A 238 3.60 -11.96 -15.05
CA THR A 238 2.59 -12.97 -14.69
C THR A 238 2.81 -13.47 -13.26
N LEU A 239 1.81 -14.14 -12.67
CA LEU A 239 1.96 -14.77 -11.36
C LEU A 239 3.05 -15.85 -11.36
N ALA A 240 3.03 -16.75 -12.36
CA ALA A 240 4.04 -17.81 -12.50
C ALA A 240 5.46 -17.26 -12.73
N GLY A 241 5.59 -16.05 -13.26
CA GLY A 241 6.88 -15.38 -13.40
C GLY A 241 7.55 -15.04 -12.06
N LEU A 242 6.80 -15.02 -10.94
CA LEU A 242 7.41 -14.92 -9.61
C LEU A 242 8.18 -16.18 -9.21
N ASP A 243 7.89 -17.32 -9.81
CA ASP A 243 8.57 -18.60 -9.59
C ASP A 243 9.78 -18.80 -10.53
N ASP A 244 9.94 -17.92 -11.53
CA ASP A 244 11.10 -17.93 -12.42
C ASP A 244 12.34 -17.36 -11.69
N ALA A 245 13.07 -18.28 -11.04
CA ALA A 245 14.29 -17.97 -10.29
C ALA A 245 15.45 -17.46 -11.16
N THR A 246 15.30 -17.38 -12.49
CA THR A 246 16.26 -16.72 -13.37
C THR A 246 16.05 -15.21 -13.48
N LYS A 247 14.92 -14.70 -12.97
CA LYS A 247 14.51 -13.29 -13.01
C LYS A 247 14.07 -12.73 -11.66
N VAL A 248 13.44 -13.55 -10.83
CA VAL A 248 13.01 -13.18 -9.48
C VAL A 248 13.66 -14.12 -8.49
N ALA A 249 14.57 -13.60 -7.67
CA ALA A 249 15.35 -14.45 -6.78
C ALA A 249 14.44 -15.15 -5.77
N LYS A 250 14.73 -16.43 -5.53
CA LYS A 250 14.28 -17.08 -4.31
C LYS A 250 15.01 -16.45 -3.12
N VAL A 251 14.38 -16.49 -1.96
CA VAL A 251 15.02 -16.15 -0.70
C VAL A 251 14.81 -17.31 0.26
N ALA A 252 15.92 -17.87 0.74
CA ALA A 252 15.93 -19.07 1.58
C ALA A 252 15.15 -20.24 0.97
N GLY A 253 15.33 -20.50 -0.33
CA GLY A 253 14.75 -21.64 -1.04
C GLY A 253 13.37 -21.42 -1.63
N VAL A 254 12.72 -20.28 -1.36
CA VAL A 254 11.30 -20.06 -1.66
C VAL A 254 11.11 -18.81 -2.54
N SER A 255 10.16 -18.85 -3.47
CA SER A 255 9.79 -17.70 -4.32
C SER A 255 8.86 -16.73 -3.58
N PRO A 256 8.76 -15.45 -4.00
CA PRO A 256 7.88 -14.46 -3.39
C PRO A 256 6.39 -14.64 -3.76
N ALA A 257 5.99 -15.78 -4.34
CA ALA A 257 4.60 -16.04 -4.69
C ALA A 257 3.66 -15.93 -3.47
N PRO A 258 2.42 -15.44 -3.62
CA PRO A 258 1.50 -15.22 -2.51
C PRO A 258 1.24 -16.47 -1.64
N ALA A 259 1.20 -17.65 -2.26
CA ALA A 259 1.02 -18.92 -1.57
C ALA A 259 2.12 -19.21 -0.54
N ASN A 260 3.32 -18.66 -0.74
CA ASN A 260 4.46 -18.87 0.15
C ASN A 260 4.47 -17.94 1.36
N VAL A 261 3.58 -16.94 1.41
CA VAL A 261 3.42 -16.04 2.57
C VAL A 261 2.05 -16.18 3.24
N SER A 262 1.06 -16.79 2.57
CA SER A 262 -0.33 -16.82 3.03
C SER A 262 -0.53 -17.50 4.39
N SER A 263 0.20 -18.57 4.69
CA SER A 263 0.11 -19.26 5.99
C SER A 263 0.60 -18.37 7.14
N ALA A 264 1.68 -17.63 6.93
CA ALA A 264 2.20 -16.68 7.92
C ALA A 264 1.21 -15.53 8.17
N ILE A 265 0.56 -15.04 7.11
CA ILE A 265 -0.48 -14.01 7.20
C ILE A 265 -1.72 -14.53 7.93
N ALA A 266 -2.15 -15.77 7.67
CA ALA A 266 -3.30 -16.38 8.34
C ALA A 266 -3.10 -16.53 9.86
N ALA A 267 -1.84 -16.67 10.32
CA ALA A 267 -1.50 -16.75 11.73
C ALA A 267 -1.51 -15.40 12.46
N VAL A 268 -1.64 -14.26 11.76
CA VAL A 268 -1.66 -12.95 12.39
C VAL A 268 -3.02 -12.70 13.05
N ALA A 269 -3.03 -12.61 14.39
CA ALA A 269 -4.25 -12.33 15.15
C ALA A 269 -4.77 -10.90 14.93
N VAL A 270 -6.11 -10.77 14.88
CA VAL A 270 -6.83 -9.50 14.86
C VAL A 270 -6.70 -8.76 16.20
N PRO A 271 -6.87 -7.42 16.25
CA PRO A 271 -6.93 -6.70 17.52
C PRO A 271 -8.18 -7.07 18.34
N ASP A 272 -7.99 -7.25 19.64
CA ASP A 272 -9.08 -7.49 20.59
C ASP A 272 -10.08 -6.33 20.58
N ALA A 273 -11.37 -6.65 20.72
CA ALA A 273 -12.46 -5.68 20.61
C ALA A 273 -12.27 -4.44 21.50
N ALA A 274 -11.78 -4.63 22.73
CA ALA A 274 -11.58 -3.56 23.71
C ALA A 274 -10.53 -2.50 23.30
N VAL A 275 -9.63 -2.82 22.37
CA VAL A 275 -8.51 -1.93 21.98
C VAL A 275 -8.59 -1.46 20.53
N ARG A 276 -9.70 -1.74 19.82
CA ARG A 276 -9.87 -1.40 18.39
C ARG A 276 -9.93 0.09 18.08
N ALA A 277 -10.10 0.96 19.08
CA ALA A 277 -9.96 2.40 18.87
C ALA A 277 -8.51 2.82 18.55
N ASN A 278 -7.52 2.01 18.92
CA ASN A 278 -6.11 2.29 18.66
C ASN A 278 -5.72 1.94 17.21
N GLN A 279 -5.58 2.96 16.37
CA GLN A 279 -5.22 2.83 14.95
C GLN A 279 -3.85 2.17 14.70
N ASN A 280 -2.95 2.16 15.70
CA ASN A 280 -1.67 1.47 15.62
C ASN A 280 -1.82 -0.06 15.55
N LEU A 281 -2.86 -0.62 16.18
CA LEU A 281 -3.01 -2.07 16.33
C LEU A 281 -3.61 -2.74 15.08
N TRP A 282 -4.30 -1.97 14.25
CA TRP A 282 -4.84 -2.46 12.99
C TRP A 282 -3.78 -2.75 11.93
N VAL A 283 -2.55 -2.25 12.09
CA VAL A 283 -1.44 -2.52 11.16
C VAL A 283 -0.35 -3.33 11.87
N PRO A 284 -0.43 -4.67 11.84
CA PRO A 284 0.63 -5.54 12.31
C PRO A 284 1.89 -5.35 11.46
N VAL A 285 3.05 -5.42 12.10
CA VAL A 285 4.34 -5.23 11.43
C VAL A 285 5.34 -6.29 11.85
N PHE A 286 6.06 -6.85 10.89
CA PHE A 286 7.00 -7.94 11.14
C PHE A 286 8.38 -7.42 11.58
N THR A 287 9.04 -8.14 12.49
CA THR A 287 10.32 -7.76 13.12
C THR A 287 11.03 -8.97 13.75
N SER A 288 12.13 -8.73 14.46
CA SER A 288 12.89 -9.73 15.23
C SER A 288 12.40 -9.85 16.68
N GLN A 289 12.75 -10.95 17.35
CA GLN A 289 12.43 -11.13 18.78
C GLN A 289 13.07 -10.04 19.64
N ALA A 290 14.34 -9.71 19.38
CA ALA A 290 15.04 -8.65 20.10
C ALA A 290 14.32 -7.30 20.03
N ASN A 291 13.72 -6.96 18.88
CA ASN A 291 12.94 -5.73 18.73
C ASN A 291 11.60 -5.79 19.50
N ILE A 292 10.98 -6.97 19.60
CA ILE A 292 9.77 -7.16 20.42
C ILE A 292 10.12 -6.98 21.90
N ASP A 293 11.21 -7.60 22.36
CA ASP A 293 11.67 -7.54 23.75
C ASP A 293 12.06 -6.11 24.14
N ALA A 294 12.66 -5.35 23.20
CA ALA A 294 13.00 -3.95 23.40
C ALA A 294 11.78 -3.00 23.39
N ASN A 295 10.63 -3.45 22.84
CA ASN A 295 9.43 -2.63 22.69
C ASN A 295 8.17 -3.37 23.19
N PRO A 296 8.13 -3.80 24.47
CA PRO A 296 7.08 -4.69 24.98
C PRO A 296 5.67 -4.06 24.97
N GLY A 297 5.59 -2.73 24.89
CA GLY A 297 4.34 -1.97 24.78
C GLY A 297 3.75 -1.94 23.36
N ASP A 298 4.54 -2.18 22.31
CA ASP A 298 4.03 -2.17 20.93
C ASP A 298 3.42 -3.52 20.57
N LYS A 299 2.12 -3.66 20.80
CA LYS A 299 1.35 -4.87 20.49
C LYS A 299 1.10 -5.08 18.99
N SER A 300 1.60 -4.21 18.12
CA SER A 300 1.52 -4.40 16.67
C SER A 300 2.66 -5.26 16.09
N LEU A 301 3.72 -5.50 16.86
CA LEU A 301 4.89 -6.25 16.39
C LEU A 301 4.59 -7.75 16.24
N ARG A 302 5.10 -8.37 15.17
CA ARG A 302 5.00 -9.80 14.86
C ARG A 302 6.38 -10.34 14.47
N LEU A 303 6.65 -11.60 14.75
CA LEU A 303 7.88 -12.25 14.28
C LEU A 303 7.77 -12.58 12.80
N TYR A 304 8.85 -12.34 12.04
CA TYR A 304 8.98 -12.94 10.71
C TYR A 304 8.87 -14.47 10.78
N PRO A 305 8.20 -15.11 9.80
CA PRO A 305 7.98 -16.55 9.82
C PRO A 305 9.29 -17.33 9.66
N THR A 306 9.29 -18.56 10.18
CA THR A 306 10.40 -19.51 10.06
C THR A 306 10.25 -20.47 8.88
N SER A 307 9.11 -20.43 8.18
CA SER A 307 8.81 -21.23 7.00
C SER A 307 8.09 -20.39 5.95
N GLY A 308 8.16 -20.82 4.69
CA GLY A 308 7.68 -20.04 3.56
C GLY A 308 8.63 -18.91 3.18
N TYR A 309 8.14 -17.98 2.35
CA TYR A 309 8.94 -16.83 1.91
C TYR A 309 9.08 -15.81 3.05
N PRO A 310 10.30 -15.31 3.34
CA PRO A 310 10.56 -14.64 4.61
C PRO A 310 10.27 -13.13 4.62
N ILE A 311 10.06 -12.50 3.46
CA ILE A 311 9.88 -11.03 3.36
C ILE A 311 8.43 -10.71 3.03
N LEU A 312 7.67 -10.23 4.01
CA LEU A 312 6.23 -10.01 3.91
C LEU A 312 5.74 -8.88 4.82
N GLY A 313 4.53 -8.40 4.56
CA GLY A 313 3.83 -7.45 5.39
C GLY A 313 2.44 -7.12 4.87
N PHE A 314 1.91 -5.97 5.29
CA PHE A 314 0.59 -5.47 4.89
C PHE A 314 0.72 -4.13 4.18
N THR A 315 -0.10 -3.93 3.14
CA THR A 315 -0.41 -2.60 2.62
C THR A 315 -1.76 -2.17 3.13
N ASN A 316 -1.91 -0.89 3.42
CA ASN A 316 -2.99 -0.38 4.27
C ASN A 316 -3.81 0.69 3.55
N LEU A 317 -4.99 0.94 4.10
CA LEU A 317 -5.91 1.99 3.71
C LEU A 317 -6.05 2.98 4.86
N ILE A 318 -6.08 4.26 4.51
CA ILE A 318 -6.29 5.37 5.43
C ILE A 318 -7.53 6.13 4.98
N PHE A 319 -8.57 6.15 5.80
CA PHE A 319 -9.86 6.80 5.54
C PHE A 319 -10.27 7.70 6.69
N SER A 320 -11.31 8.51 6.51
CA SER A 320 -12.01 9.18 7.61
C SER A 320 -13.12 8.31 8.16
N GLN A 321 -13.40 8.43 9.45
CA GLN A 321 -14.66 7.97 10.00
C GLN A 321 -15.82 8.86 9.54
N CYS A 322 -15.58 10.16 9.36
CA CYS A 322 -16.63 11.14 9.07
C CYS A 322 -16.34 11.92 7.78
N TYR A 323 -17.34 12.03 6.91
CA TYR A 323 -17.34 12.90 5.73
C TYR A 323 -18.54 13.83 5.84
N ALA A 324 -18.35 15.11 5.52
CA ALA A 324 -19.41 16.11 5.64
C ALA A 324 -20.57 15.81 4.66
N ASP A 325 -20.24 15.22 3.51
CA ASP A 325 -21.23 14.78 2.52
C ASP A 325 -21.73 13.35 2.79
N ALA A 326 -23.06 13.19 2.81
CA ALA A 326 -23.72 11.92 3.09
C ALA A 326 -23.56 10.91 1.93
N THR A 327 -23.42 11.40 0.70
CA THR A 327 -23.19 10.54 -0.49
C THR A 327 -21.79 9.95 -0.42
N GLN A 328 -20.77 10.76 -0.14
CA GLN A 328 -19.39 10.34 0.09
C GLN A 328 -19.29 9.33 1.24
N THR A 329 -19.97 9.60 2.37
CA THR A 329 -20.08 8.64 3.47
C THR A 329 -20.62 7.29 3.01
N SER A 330 -21.71 7.29 2.23
CA SER A 330 -22.35 6.08 1.72
C SER A 330 -21.46 5.31 0.74
N GLN A 331 -20.75 6.03 -0.14
CA GLN A 331 -19.80 5.45 -1.10
C GLN A 331 -18.63 4.77 -0.40
N VAL A 332 -18.04 5.41 0.62
CA VAL A 332 -16.96 4.82 1.42
C VAL A 332 -17.43 3.58 2.18
N ARG A 333 -18.64 3.62 2.78
CA ARG A 333 -19.23 2.45 3.43
C ARG A 333 -19.47 1.29 2.46
N ALA A 334 -19.90 1.59 1.24
CA ALA A 334 -20.08 0.58 0.18
C ALA A 334 -18.75 -0.06 -0.22
N PHE A 335 -17.68 0.75 -0.35
CA PHE A 335 -16.34 0.23 -0.60
C PHE A 335 -15.88 -0.70 0.52
N PHE A 336 -15.99 -0.30 1.79
CA PHE A 336 -15.62 -1.18 2.93
C PHE A 336 -16.45 -2.47 2.95
N SER A 337 -17.74 -2.38 2.69
CA SER A 337 -18.64 -3.54 2.66
C SER A 337 -18.26 -4.54 1.57
N ARG A 338 -17.77 -4.04 0.42
CA ARG A 338 -17.24 -4.88 -0.67
C ARG A 338 -15.84 -5.40 -0.33
N HIS A 339 -14.88 -4.53 -0.08
CA HIS A 339 -13.47 -4.92 0.09
C HIS A 339 -13.28 -5.90 1.26
N TYR A 340 -14.03 -5.70 2.34
CA TYR A 340 -14.03 -6.59 3.51
C TYR A 340 -15.24 -7.53 3.55
N GLY A 341 -15.98 -7.72 2.45
CA GLY A 341 -17.15 -8.58 2.40
C GLY A 341 -16.83 -10.08 2.54
N ALA A 342 -17.77 -10.84 3.13
CA ALA A 342 -17.63 -12.29 3.26
C ALA A 342 -17.93 -13.04 1.95
N LEU A 343 -18.94 -12.57 1.19
CA LEU A 343 -19.44 -13.25 -0.02
C LEU A 343 -19.12 -12.45 -1.29
N VAL A 344 -19.50 -11.18 -1.33
CA VAL A 344 -19.19 -10.27 -2.45
C VAL A 344 -18.01 -9.41 -2.05
N ASN A 345 -16.84 -9.67 -2.64
CA ASN A 345 -15.60 -9.01 -2.28
C ASN A 345 -14.59 -8.88 -3.44
N ASN A 346 -13.38 -8.42 -3.11
CA ASN A 346 -12.31 -8.17 -4.08
C ASN A 346 -11.24 -9.27 -4.11
N ASP A 347 -11.43 -10.43 -3.46
CA ASP A 347 -10.37 -11.44 -3.29
C ASP A 347 -9.84 -12.01 -4.59
N SER A 348 -10.70 -12.19 -5.59
CA SER A 348 -10.26 -12.62 -6.92
C SER A 348 -9.30 -11.63 -7.56
N ALA A 349 -9.61 -10.33 -7.47
CA ALA A 349 -8.73 -9.27 -7.98
C ALA A 349 -7.44 -9.17 -7.15
N ILE A 350 -7.53 -9.34 -5.83
CA ILE A 350 -6.37 -9.37 -4.93
C ILE A 350 -5.39 -10.48 -5.34
N ASN A 351 -5.88 -11.70 -5.54
CA ASN A 351 -5.05 -12.83 -5.99
C ASN A 351 -4.49 -12.60 -7.40
N SER A 352 -5.29 -12.03 -8.31
CA SER A 352 -4.86 -11.73 -9.69
C SER A 352 -3.75 -10.69 -9.76
N ASN A 353 -3.69 -9.79 -8.78
CA ASN A 353 -2.60 -8.82 -8.60
C ASN A 353 -1.53 -9.32 -7.62
N ARG A 354 -1.44 -10.64 -7.42
CA ARG A 354 -0.36 -11.31 -6.68
C ARG A 354 -0.22 -10.85 -5.22
N PHE A 355 -1.34 -10.54 -4.59
CA PHE A 355 -1.43 -10.26 -3.15
C PHE A 355 -2.16 -11.38 -2.41
N VAL A 356 -2.11 -11.34 -1.08
CA VAL A 356 -2.83 -12.27 -0.21
C VAL A 356 -4.07 -11.59 0.36
N PRO A 357 -5.29 -12.14 0.13
CA PRO A 357 -6.50 -11.69 0.78
C PRO A 357 -6.41 -11.75 2.30
N LEU A 358 -7.05 -10.80 2.99
CA LEU A 358 -7.13 -10.85 4.44
C LEU A 358 -7.94 -12.07 4.91
N PRO A 359 -7.53 -12.75 6.00
CA PRO A 359 -8.31 -13.82 6.60
C PRO A 359 -9.73 -13.38 6.98
N ALA A 360 -10.68 -14.32 6.98
CA ALA A 360 -12.08 -14.03 7.28
C ALA A 360 -12.27 -13.33 8.64
N ALA A 361 -11.49 -13.71 9.66
CA ALA A 361 -11.52 -13.07 10.97
C ALA A 361 -11.13 -11.58 10.91
N TRP A 362 -10.12 -11.22 10.11
CA TRP A 362 -9.73 -9.83 9.88
C TRP A 362 -10.83 -9.03 9.21
N LYS A 363 -11.40 -9.57 8.13
CA LYS A 363 -12.51 -8.93 7.42
C LYS A 363 -13.69 -8.69 8.35
N THR A 364 -14.06 -9.68 9.16
CA THR A 364 -15.15 -9.56 10.13
C THR A 364 -14.84 -8.50 11.18
N ALA A 365 -13.65 -8.51 11.79
CA ALA A 365 -13.25 -7.50 12.76
C ALA A 365 -13.33 -6.07 12.18
N ILE A 366 -12.85 -5.87 10.95
CA ILE A 366 -12.91 -4.58 10.25
C ILE A 366 -14.37 -4.15 10.01
N ARG A 367 -15.23 -5.04 9.52
CA ARG A 367 -16.65 -4.72 9.32
C ARG A 367 -17.36 -4.39 10.64
N ASP A 368 -17.13 -5.19 11.68
CA ASP A 368 -17.75 -5.00 13.00
C ASP A 368 -17.37 -3.64 13.61
N SER A 369 -16.14 -3.19 13.38
CA SER A 369 -15.68 -1.89 13.87
C SER A 369 -16.09 -0.72 12.99
N PHE A 370 -15.91 -0.81 11.67
CA PHE A 370 -15.96 0.36 10.80
C PHE A 370 -17.20 0.43 9.89
N VAL A 371 -17.99 -0.65 9.81
CA VAL A 371 -19.21 -0.70 8.97
C VAL A 371 -20.47 -0.84 9.81
N THR A 372 -20.48 -1.72 10.80
CA THR A 372 -21.64 -2.00 11.65
C THR A 372 -22.09 -0.74 12.40
N ALA A 373 -23.31 -0.27 12.14
CA ALA A 373 -23.78 1.05 12.60
C ALA A 373 -23.81 1.23 14.13
N SER A 374 -23.99 0.15 14.89
CA SER A 374 -23.94 0.18 16.36
C SER A 374 -22.54 0.38 16.93
N SER A 375 -21.48 0.21 16.14
CA SER A 375 -20.12 0.52 16.55
C SER A 375 -19.90 2.03 16.58
N GLY A 376 -19.36 2.53 17.69
CA GLY A 376 -18.89 3.91 17.82
C GLY A 376 -17.72 4.26 16.89
N LEU A 377 -17.06 3.26 16.30
CA LEU A 377 -15.98 3.45 15.31
C LEU A 377 -16.49 3.42 13.86
N SER A 378 -17.79 3.19 13.65
CA SER A 378 -18.32 3.02 12.30
C SER A 378 -18.28 4.31 11.47
N ILE A 379 -17.98 4.15 10.19
CA ILE A 379 -17.95 5.24 9.21
C ILE A 379 -19.36 5.81 9.11
N GLY A 380 -19.49 7.13 9.31
CA GLY A 380 -20.77 7.82 9.34
C GLY A 380 -21.63 7.52 10.58
N ASN A 381 -21.03 7.09 11.69
CA ASN A 381 -21.78 6.93 12.95
C ASN A 381 -22.50 8.24 13.30
N THR A 382 -23.82 8.20 13.46
CA THR A 382 -24.66 9.41 13.58
C THR A 382 -24.42 10.20 14.86
N SER A 383 -23.88 9.57 15.91
CA SER A 383 -23.53 10.24 17.16
C SER A 383 -22.13 10.85 17.10
N VAL A 384 -21.15 10.11 16.57
CA VAL A 384 -19.75 10.55 16.50
C VAL A 384 -19.53 11.57 15.38
N CYS A 385 -20.17 11.38 14.23
CA CYS A 385 -20.02 12.23 13.06
C CYS A 385 -21.05 13.37 12.98
N ASN A 386 -21.77 13.66 14.06
CA ASN A 386 -22.77 14.72 14.05
C ASN A 386 -22.12 16.09 13.80
N ALA A 387 -22.50 16.75 12.72
CA ALA A 387 -22.01 18.07 12.29
C ALA A 387 -20.50 18.19 12.05
N ILE A 388 -19.80 17.06 11.86
CA ILE A 388 -18.37 17.01 11.53
C ILE A 388 -18.12 16.11 10.32
N GLY A 389 -16.97 16.27 9.69
CA GLY A 389 -16.52 15.39 8.62
C GLY A 389 -15.52 16.07 7.71
N ARG A 390 -14.73 15.26 7.02
CA ARG A 390 -13.83 15.78 5.97
C ARG A 390 -14.65 16.53 4.92
N PRO A 391 -14.14 17.67 4.40
CA PRO A 391 -14.86 18.51 3.45
C PRO A 391 -15.05 17.83 2.10
N LEU A 392 -16.09 18.27 1.38
CA LEU A 392 -16.52 17.79 0.05
C LEU A 392 -15.42 17.90 -1.02
#